data_AF-A0A1B0C1T0-F1
#
_entry.id   AF-A0A1B0C1T0-F1
#
_cell.length_a   1.000
_cell.length_b   1.000
_cell.length_c   1.000
_cell.angle_alpha   90.00
_cell.angle_beta   90.00
_cell.angle_gamma   90.00
#
_symmetry.space_group_name_H-M   'P 1'
#
loop_
_entity.id
_entity.type
_entity.pdbx_description
1 polymer ?
#
loop_
_entity_poly.entity_id
_entity_poly.type
_entity_poly.pdbx_seq_one_letter_code
_entity_poly.pdbx_strand_id
1 'polypeptide(L)' 'MHRGGISGQAGAIRHGIARALVKYNSQLRSTLRQAGFITRDSRCVERKKVGLKKARRRPQFSKR' A
#
# COMPACT_ATOMS: atom_id res chain seq x y z
N MET A 1 13.32 -3.43 -10.82
CA MET A 1 12.16 -2.65 -10.33
C MET A 1 11.25 -2.42 -11.53
N HIS A 2 10.29 -3.30 -11.83
CA HIS A 2 9.71 -3.36 -13.18
C HIS A 2 8.18 -3.15 -13.27
N ARG A 3 7.46 -2.87 -12.16
CA ARG A 3 6.01 -2.61 -12.20
C ARG A 3 5.59 -1.57 -11.14
N GLY A 4 4.65 -0.69 -11.49
CA GLY A 4 4.10 0.38 -10.63
C GLY A 4 4.80 1.73 -10.76
N GLY A 5 4.30 2.75 -10.05
CA GLY A 5 4.88 4.10 -10.02
C GLY A 5 5.99 4.27 -8.96
N ILE A 6 6.75 5.36 -9.05
CA ILE A 6 7.93 5.67 -8.21
C ILE A 6 7.62 5.56 -6.70
N SER A 7 6.47 6.09 -6.27
CA SER A 7 6.04 6.04 -4.86
C SER A 7 5.80 4.60 -4.36
N GLY A 8 5.17 3.75 -5.17
CA GLY A 8 4.95 2.34 -4.83
C GLY A 8 6.25 1.54 -4.78
N GLN A 9 7.20 1.86 -5.65
CA GLN A 9 8.53 1.25 -5.65
C GLN A 9 9.33 1.65 -4.41
N ALA A 10 9.32 2.93 -4.02
CA ALA A 10 10.00 3.40 -2.80
C ALA A 10 9.47 2.69 -1.53
N GLY A 11 8.15 2.50 -1.43
CA GLY A 11 7.53 1.72 -0.35
C GLY A 11 7.98 0.25 -0.35
N ALA A 12 8.06 -0.37 -1.53
CA ALA A 12 8.52 -1.75 -1.67
C ALA A 12 10.00 -1.93 -1.27
N ILE A 13 10.88 -0.99 -1.68
CA ILE A 13 12.30 -0.97 -1.29
C ILE A 13 12.44 -0.87 0.23
N ARG A 14 11.75 0.10 0.85
CA ARG A 14 11.78 0.31 2.30
C ARG A 14 11.36 -0.95 3.07
N HIS A 15 10.27 -1.59 2.63
CA HIS A 15 9.80 -2.82 3.25
C HIS A 15 10.78 -3.99 3.03
N GLY A 16 11.43 -4.07 1.88
CA GLY A 16 12.48 -5.06 1.59
C GLY A 16 13.70 -4.90 2.51
N ILE A 17 14.18 -3.67 2.72
CA ILE A 17 15.28 -3.36 3.64
C ILE A 17 14.91 -3.75 5.08
N ALA A 18 13.70 -3.40 5.54
CA ALA A 18 13.24 -3.78 6.87
C ALA A 18 13.23 -5.31 7.09
N ARG A 19 12.83 -6.09 6.08
CA ARG A 19 12.90 -7.56 6.14
C ARG A 19 14.34 -8.08 6.18
N ALA A 20 15.24 -7.48 5.41
CA ALA A 20 16.65 -7.85 5.41
C ALA A 20 17.30 -7.57 6.78
N LEU A 21 17.01 -6.43 7.40
CA LEU A 21 17.50 -6.08 8.74
C LEU A 21 17.00 -7.04 9.82
N VAL A 22 15.73 -7.44 9.77
CA VAL A 22 15.18 -8.43 10.72
C VAL A 22 15.83 -9.81 10.53
N LYS A 23 16.17 -10.18 9.29
CA LYS A 23 16.89 -11.44 9.01
C LYS A 23 18.34 -11.39 9.52
N TYR A 24 18.98 -10.23 9.45
CA TYR A 24 20.35 -10.02 9.93
C TYR A 24 20.41 -10.02 11.47
N ASN A 25 19.52 -9.29 12.14
CA ASN A 25 19.43 -9.26 13.59
C ASN A 25 17.97 -9.22 14.05
N SER A 26 17.55 -10.29 14.75
CA SER A 26 16.19 -10.46 15.25
C SER A 26 15.80 -9.46 16.35
N GLN A 27 16.77 -8.88 17.06
CA GLN A 27 16.53 -7.87 18.11
C GLN A 27 15.99 -6.55 17.54
N LEU A 28 16.31 -6.24 16.28
CA LEU A 28 15.82 -5.04 15.60
C LEU A 28 14.32 -5.13 15.24
N ARG A 29 13.69 -6.29 15.41
CA ARG A 29 12.28 -6.47 15.09
C ARG A 29 11.36 -5.61 15.96
N SER A 30 11.66 -5.45 17.25
CA SER A 30 10.82 -4.64 18.16
C SER A 30 10.82 -3.17 17.74
N THR A 31 12.00 -2.60 17.51
CA THR A 31 12.19 -1.20 17.11
C THR A 31 11.57 -0.92 15.75
N LEU A 32 11.80 -1.79 14.76
CA LEU A 32 11.23 -1.66 13.42
C LEU A 32 9.71 -1.83 13.40
N ARG A 33 9.14 -2.66 14.30
CA ARG A 33 7.70 -2.80 14.46
C ARG A 33 7.08 -1.54 15.04
N GLN A 34 7.72 -0.96 16.05
CA GLN A 34 7.27 0.27 16.70
C GLN A 34 7.33 1.46 15.73
N ALA A 35 8.33 1.51 14.86
CA ALA A 35 8.44 2.49 13.77
C ALA A 35 7.54 2.19 12.56
N GLY A 36 6.81 1.06 12.53
CA GLY A 36 5.83 0.74 11.48
C GLY A 36 6.42 0.22 10.16
N PHE A 37 7.70 -0.14 10.08
CA PHE A 37 8.34 -0.56 8.83
C PHE A 37 8.08 -2.03 8.43
N ILE A 38 7.59 -2.84 9.37
CA ILE A 38 7.33 -4.27 9.17
C ILE A 38 5.98 -4.51 8.49
N THR A 39 5.01 -3.62 8.65
CA THR A 39 3.67 -3.83 8.08
C THR A 39 3.65 -3.38 6.62
N ARG A 40 3.25 -4.27 5.72
CA ARG A 40 3.05 -3.92 4.31
C ARG A 40 1.77 -3.09 4.17
N ASP A 41 1.81 -2.05 3.34
CA ASP A 41 0.59 -1.32 2.95
C ASP A 41 -0.34 -2.26 2.16
N SER A 42 -1.54 -2.50 2.69
CA SER A 42 -2.56 -3.37 2.08
C SER A 42 -3.46 -2.62 1.10
N ARG A 43 -3.37 -1.29 1.03
CA ARG A 43 -4.23 -0.48 0.17
C ARG A 43 -3.93 -0.77 -1.29
N CYS A 44 -4.97 -1.06 -2.03
CA CYS A 44 -4.94 -1.21 -3.48
C CYS A 44 -6.07 -0.38 -4.10
N VAL A 45 -5.97 -0.09 -5.39
CA VAL A 45 -6.99 0.67 -6.10
C VAL A 45 -8.28 -0.16 -6.14
N GLU A 46 -9.36 0.37 -5.56
CA GLU A 46 -10.67 -0.26 -5.64
C GLU A 46 -11.16 -0.24 -7.11
N ARG A 47 -11.64 -1.40 -7.56
CA ARG A 47 -12.23 -1.58 -8.90
C ARG A 47 -13.42 -0.63 -9.12
N LYS A 48 -13.60 -0.20 -10.38
CA LYS A 48 -14.84 0.46 -10.84
C LYS A 48 -16.02 -0.52 -10.82
N LYS A 49 -17.09 -0.18 -10.10
CA LYS A 49 -18.35 -0.94 -10.09
C LYS A 49 -19.24 -0.47 -11.25
N VAL A 50 -20.07 -1.36 -11.80
CA VAL A 50 -21.01 -1.06 -12.88
C VAL A 50 -21.99 0.03 -12.41
N GLY A 51 -22.35 0.95 -13.31
CA GLY A 51 -23.25 2.08 -12.98
C GLY A 51 -22.59 3.25 -12.25
N LEU A 52 -21.31 3.15 -11.86
CA LEU A 52 -20.56 4.26 -11.24
C LEU A 52 -19.54 4.88 -12.21
N LYS A 53 -19.27 6.18 -12.06
CA LYS A 53 -18.23 6.91 -12.83
C LYS A 53 -16.82 6.52 -12.39
N LYS A 54 -16.62 6.18 -11.11
CA LYS A 54 -15.37 5.67 -10.49
C LYS A 54 -15.73 4.59 -9.46
N ALA A 55 -14.77 4.10 -8.66
CA ALA A 55 -15.01 3.07 -7.64
C ALA A 55 -16.22 3.36 -6.72
N ARG A 56 -16.42 4.62 -6.31
CA ARG A 56 -17.54 5.06 -5.45
C ARG A 56 -18.33 6.26 -5.97
N ARG A 57 -17.92 6.88 -7.08
CA ARG A 57 -18.54 8.10 -7.61
C ARG A 57 -19.81 7.76 -8.39
N ARG A 58 -20.97 8.05 -7.82
CA ARG A 58 -22.27 7.92 -8.52
C ARG A 58 -22.43 9.02 -9.58
N PRO A 59 -23.12 8.75 -10.71
CA PRO A 59 -23.59 9.81 -11.59
C PRO A 59 -24.58 10.73 -10.85
N GLN A 60 -24.71 11.97 -11.32
CA GLN A 60 -25.75 12.87 -10.81
C GLN A 60 -27.11 12.29 -11.18
N PHE A 61 -28.01 12.20 -10.20
CA PHE A 61 -29.38 11.78 -10.41
C PHE A 61 -30.28 13.01 -10.32
N SER A 62 -31.08 13.27 -11.35
CA SER A 62 -32.17 14.24 -11.27
C SER A 62 -33.43 13.49 -10.89
N LYS A 63 -34.06 13.86 -9.77
CA LYS A 63 -35.47 13.54 -9.57
C LYS A 63 -36.30 14.45 -10.48
N ARG A 64 -37.48 13.98 -10.88
CA ARG A 64 -38.47 14.82 -11.57
C ARG A 64 -38.79 16.04 -10.72
#